data_AF-A0A8H7SRW9-F1
#
_entry.id   AF-A0A8H7SRW9-F1
#
_cell.length_a   1.000
_cell.length_b   1.000
_cell.length_c   1.000
_cell.angle_alpha   90.00
_cell.angle_beta   90.00
_cell.angle_gamma   90.00
#
_symmetry.space_group_name_H-M   'P 1'
#
loop_
_entity.id
_entity.type
_entity.pdbx_description
1 polymer ?
#
loop_
_entity_poly.entity_id
_entity_poly.type
_entity_poly.pdbx_seq_one_letter_code
_entity_poly.pdbx_strand_id
1 'polypeptide(L)'
;MKNTIDINKLNASLSFQIHGFNFSFFLTRLDYHGIYTMVEVGHLKFPKSIKELPSLVTLRNLKILFAINDAFWRLCRPSKEPELINARYIKTSYFITDFIESSKYKNRICSIRLGE
;
A
#
# COMPACT_ATOMS: atom_id res chain seq x y z
N MET A 1 1.72 6.15 0.88
CA MET A 1 1.63 5.37 2.14
C MET A 1 1.82 6.26 3.36
N LYS A 2 3.00 6.86 3.60
CA LYS A 2 3.22 7.84 4.68
C LYS A 2 2.13 8.92 4.73
N ASN A 3 1.97 9.71 3.67
CA ASN A 3 0.96 10.77 3.63
C ASN A 3 -0.48 10.25 3.82
N THR A 4 -0.76 9.01 3.38
CA THR A 4 -2.06 8.38 3.59
C THR A 4 -2.34 8.18 5.08
N ILE A 5 -1.35 7.74 5.85
CA ILE A 5 -1.41 7.64 7.31
C ILE A 5 -1.55 9.04 7.94
N ASP A 6 -0.71 9.98 7.51
CA ASP A 6 -0.60 11.29 8.17
C ASP A 6 -1.83 12.18 7.94
N ILE A 7 -2.32 12.22 6.70
CA ILE A 7 -3.46 13.08 6.34
C ILE A 7 -4.76 12.49 6.88
N ASN A 8 -4.95 11.17 6.74
CA ASN A 8 -6.20 10.51 7.12
C ASN A 8 -6.17 9.93 8.55
N LYS A 9 -5.10 10.17 9.31
CA LYS A 9 -4.88 9.71 10.69
C LYS A 9 -5.13 8.21 10.86
N LEU A 10 -4.61 7.38 9.95
CA LEU A 10 -4.83 5.93 9.97
C LEU A 10 -3.78 5.22 10.83
N ASN A 11 -4.16 4.10 11.46
CA ASN A 11 -3.19 3.25 12.17
C ASN A 11 -2.19 2.56 11.22
N ALA A 12 -2.62 2.30 9.98
CA ALA A 12 -1.82 1.65 8.95
C ALA A 12 -2.30 2.05 7.55
N SER A 13 -1.47 1.79 6.54
CA SER A 13 -1.83 1.88 5.12
C SER A 13 -1.36 0.62 4.40
N LEU A 14 -2.26 0.02 3.63
CA LEU A 14 -1.92 -1.04 2.68
C LEU A 14 -1.52 -0.41 1.34
N SER A 15 -0.48 -0.95 0.71
CA SER A 15 -0.20 -0.73 -0.71
C SER A 15 0.22 -2.02 -1.37
N PHE A 16 0.41 -1.95 -2.68
CA PHE A 16 1.03 -3.00 -3.45
C PHE A 16 2.01 -2.40 -4.46
N GLN A 17 3.05 -3.16 -4.78
CA GLN A 17 4.01 -2.87 -5.84
C GLN A 17 3.85 -3.92 -6.93
N ILE A 18 3.83 -3.45 -8.18
CA ILE A 18 3.68 -4.29 -9.36
C ILE A 18 5.01 -4.32 -10.11
N HIS A 19 5.55 -5.52 -10.32
CA HIS A 19 6.70 -5.77 -11.18
C HIS A 19 6.36 -6.83 -12.23
N GLY A 20 5.96 -6.36 -13.41
CA GLY A 20 5.34 -7.19 -14.44
C GLY A 20 4.03 -7.78 -13.92
N PHE A 21 3.97 -9.10 -13.78
CA PHE A 21 2.82 -9.82 -13.24
C PHE A 21 2.96 -10.17 -11.75
N ASN A 22 4.03 -9.72 -11.09
CA ASN A 22 4.24 -9.99 -9.67
C ASN A 22 3.74 -8.81 -8.84
N PHE A 23 2.88 -9.09 -7.88
CA PHE A 23 2.25 -8.14 -6.98
C PHE A 23 2.74 -8.43 -5.56
N SER A 24 3.54 -7.55 -4.99
CA SER A 24 3.90 -7.58 -3.58
C SER A 24 3.05 -6.59 -2.81
N PHE A 25 2.43 -7.03 -1.71
CA PHE A 25 1.56 -6.24 -0.85
C PHE A 25 2.32 -5.85 0.41
N PHE A 26 2.23 -4.58 0.79
CA PHE A 26 2.95 -4.03 1.93
C PHE A 26 2.00 -3.33 2.88
N LEU A 27 2.16 -3.59 4.17
CA LEU A 27 1.51 -2.83 5.23
C LEU A 27 2.53 -1.84 5.82
N THR A 28 2.20 -0.56 5.79
CA THR A 28 2.98 0.50 6.45
C THR A 28 2.29 0.99 7.71
N ARG A 29 3.07 1.25 8.76
CA ARG A 29 2.62 1.83 10.03
C ARG A 29 3.59 2.87 10.54
N LEU A 30 3.10 3.76 11.40
CA LEU A 30 3.94 4.71 12.16
C LEU A 30 4.20 4.12 13.55
N ASP A 31 5.44 3.73 13.80
CA ASP A 31 5.84 3.17 15.08
C ASP A 31 6.03 4.26 16.15
N TYR A 32 6.16 3.83 17.41
CA TYR A 32 6.28 4.73 18.55
C TYR A 32 7.43 5.74 18.41
N HIS A 33 8.53 5.35 17.78
CA HIS A 33 9.71 6.20 17.57
C HIS A 33 9.58 7.19 16.40
N GLY A 34 8.40 7.35 15.79
CA GLY A 34 8.21 8.24 14.64
C GLY A 34 8.75 7.68 13.32
N ILE A 35 9.09 6.39 13.29
CA ILE A 35 9.61 5.69 12.11
C ILE A 35 8.45 4.99 11.41
N TYR A 36 8.40 5.11 10.08
CA TYR A 36 7.45 4.33 9.29
C TYR A 36 8.06 2.97 8.95
N THR A 37 7.46 1.90 9.46
CA THR A 37 7.84 0.54 9.09
C THR A 37 6.93 0.01 8.01
N MET A 38 7.53 -0.65 7.02
CA MET A 38 6.85 -1.26 5.89
C MET A 38 7.19 -2.75 5.88
N VAL A 39 6.17 -3.60 5.92
CA VAL A 39 6.33 -5.06 5.95
C VAL A 39 5.57 -5.67 4.79
N GLU A 40 6.22 -6.56 4.04
CA GLU A 40 5.55 -7.36 3.01
C GLU A 40 4.60 -8.36 3.66
N VAL A 41 3.31 -8.28 3.31
CA VAL A 41 2.24 -9.11 3.88
C VAL A 41 1.70 -10.15 2.90
N GLY A 42 2.15 -10.11 1.65
CA GLY A 42 1.82 -11.14 0.68
C GLY A 42 2.42 -10.85 -0.68
N HIS A 43 2.57 -11.92 -1.45
CA HIS A 43 3.09 -11.87 -2.81
C HIS A 43 2.25 -12.76 -3.71
N LEU A 44 1.79 -12.23 -4.84
CA LEU A 44 0.96 -12.96 -5.80
C LEU A 44 1.46 -12.73 -7.22
N LYS A 45 1.47 -13.79 -8.01
CA LYS A 45 1.70 -13.68 -9.46
C LYS A 45 0.35 -13.69 -10.16
N PHE A 46 0.02 -12.57 -10.78
CA PHE A 46 -1.18 -12.44 -11.60
C PHE A 46 -1.04 -13.23 -12.91
N PRO A 47 -2.12 -13.85 -13.39
CA PRO A 47 -2.17 -14.51 -14.69
C PRO A 47 -1.80 -13.57 -15.83
N LYS A 48 -1.10 -14.07 -16.84
CA LYS A 48 -0.76 -13.29 -18.04
C LYS A 48 -1.86 -13.30 -19.09
N SER A 49 -2.79 -14.24 -18.96
CA SER A 49 -3.86 -14.48 -19.92
C SER A 49 -5.08 -15.06 -19.21
N ILE A 50 -6.24 -15.04 -19.89
CA ILE A 50 -7.47 -15.65 -19.38
C ILE A 50 -7.29 -17.15 -19.15
N LYS A 51 -6.51 -17.83 -20.00
CA LYS A 51 -6.21 -19.28 -19.86
C LYS A 51 -5.48 -19.60 -18.55
N GLU A 52 -4.70 -18.65 -18.04
CA GLU A 52 -3.98 -18.79 -16.78
C GLU A 52 -4.80 -18.32 -15.56
N LEU A 53 -5.99 -17.74 -15.74
CA LEU A 53 -6.81 -17.23 -14.64
C LEU A 53 -7.05 -18.24 -13.50
N PRO A 54 -7.27 -19.54 -13.78
CA PRO A 54 -7.38 -20.55 -12.73
C PRO A 54 -6.17 -20.62 -11.79
N SER A 55 -4.97 -20.22 -12.24
CA SER A 55 -3.78 -20.19 -11.39
C SER A 55 -3.83 -19.09 -10.32
N LEU A 56 -4.70 -18.08 -10.47
CA LEU A 56 -4.90 -17.04 -9.46
C LEU A 56 -5.76 -17.53 -8.30
N VAL A 57 -6.78 -18.36 -8.57
CA VAL A 57 -7.78 -18.79 -7.58
C VAL A 57 -7.39 -20.09 -6.85
N THR A 58 -6.09 -20.38 -6.78
CA THR A 58 -5.60 -21.50 -5.97
C THR A 58 -5.86 -21.24 -4.48
N LEU A 59 -6.05 -22.31 -3.69
CA LEU A 59 -6.27 -22.18 -2.25
C LEU A 59 -5.17 -21.37 -1.55
N ARG A 60 -3.91 -21.50 -2.00
CA ARG A 60 -2.78 -20.73 -1.48
C ARG A 60 -2.98 -19.23 -1.71
N ASN A 61 -3.28 -18.83 -2.94
CA ASN A 61 -3.47 -17.43 -3.29
C ASN A 61 -4.70 -16.84 -2.61
N LEU A 62 -5.79 -17.60 -2.52
CA LEU A 62 -6.98 -17.19 -1.78
C LEU A 62 -6.68 -16.97 -0.30
N LYS A 63 -5.93 -17.87 0.35
CA LYS A 63 -5.49 -17.68 1.75
C LYS A 63 -4.67 -16.40 1.93
N ILE A 64 -3.75 -16.10 1.00
CA ILE A 64 -2.98 -14.86 1.02
C ILE A 64 -3.90 -13.64 0.87
N LEU A 65 -4.81 -13.65 -0.10
CA LEU A 65 -5.77 -12.57 -0.33
C LEU A 65 -6.69 -12.35 0.88
N PHE A 66 -7.17 -13.43 1.51
CA PHE A 66 -7.98 -13.35 2.73
C PHE A 66 -7.19 -12.75 3.90
N ALA A 67 -5.92 -13.14 4.08
CA ALA A 67 -5.06 -12.57 5.11
C ALA A 67 -4.78 -11.08 4.89
N ILE A 68 -4.52 -10.68 3.64
CA ILE A 68 -4.36 -9.26 3.27
C ILE A 68 -5.66 -8.49 3.53
N ASN A 69 -6.80 -9.06 3.16
CA ASN A 69 -8.11 -8.45 3.38
C ASN A 69 -8.41 -8.28 4.89
N ASP A 70 -8.17 -9.30 5.72
CA ASP A 70 -8.28 -9.18 7.17
C ASP A 70 -7.37 -8.06 7.71
N ALA A 71 -6.10 -8.07 7.31
CA ALA A 71 -5.15 -7.08 7.75
C ALA A 71 -5.57 -5.65 7.37
N PHE A 72 -6.11 -5.47 6.17
CA PHE A 72 -6.65 -4.18 5.72
C PHE A 72 -7.78 -3.70 6.63
N TRP A 73 -8.84 -4.48 6.78
CA TRP A 73 -10.02 -4.06 7.56
C TRP A 73 -9.72 -3.89 9.04
N ARG A 74 -8.84 -4.72 9.59
CA ARG A 74 -8.47 -4.66 11.01
C ARG A 74 -7.56 -3.47 11.33
N LEU A 75 -6.68 -3.09 10.42
CA LEU A 75 -5.54 -2.21 10.72
C LEU A 75 -5.56 -0.89 9.97
N CYS A 76 -6.07 -0.83 8.74
CA CYS A 76 -6.12 0.38 7.92
C CYS A 76 -7.34 1.26 8.25
N ARG A 77 -7.56 1.50 9.54
CA ARG A 77 -8.68 2.28 10.08
C ARG A 77 -8.18 3.54 10.77
N PRO A 78 -9.02 4.59 10.91
CA PRO A 78 -8.69 5.77 11.70
C PRO A 78 -8.18 5.41 13.10
N SER A 79 -7.15 6.10 13.55
CA SER A 79 -6.62 5.96 14.90
C SER A 79 -7.61 6.48 15.91
N LYS A 80 -7.71 5.78 17.04
CA LYS A 80 -8.44 6.27 18.22
C LYS A 80 -7.69 7.43 18.90
N GLU A 81 -6.40 7.55 18.61
CA GLU A 81 -5.48 8.54 19.18
C GLU A 81 -4.78 9.30 18.04
N PRO A 82 -5.51 10.17 17.32
CA PRO A 82 -4.97 10.91 16.17
C PRO A 82 -3.83 11.86 16.59
N GLU A 83 -3.85 12.35 17.84
CA GLU A 83 -2.80 13.22 18.38
C GLU A 83 -1.44 12.52 18.49
N LEU A 84 -1.42 11.21 18.75
CA LEU A 84 -0.17 10.45 18.76
C LEU A 84 0.42 10.33 17.35
N ILE A 85 -0.43 10.24 16.32
CA ILE A 85 0.04 10.28 14.93
C ILE A 85 0.62 11.65 14.61
N ASN A 86 -0.03 12.74 15.05
CA ASN A 86 0.48 14.10 14.88
C ASN A 86 1.82 14.32 15.59
N ALA A 87 1.94 13.83 16.83
CA ALA A 87 3.14 14.00 17.65
C ALA A 87 4.33 13.19 17.13
N ARG A 88 4.07 11.99 16.58
CA ARG A 88 5.11 11.10 16.01
C ARG A 88 5.43 11.44 14.56
N TYR A 89 4.56 12.18 13.87
CA TYR A 89 4.77 12.61 12.51
C TYR A 89 5.97 13.54 12.44
N ILE A 90 6.97 13.10 11.67
CA ILE A 90 8.07 13.97 11.26
C ILE A 90 7.73 14.50 9.87
N LYS A 91 7.66 15.83 9.76
CA LYS A 91 7.51 16.49 8.46
C LYS A 91 8.76 16.20 7.63
N THR A 92 8.57 15.63 6.46
CA THR A 92 9.66 15.46 5.49
C THR A 92 10.29 16.84 5.24
N SER A 93 11.61 16.95 5.43
CA SER A 93 12.33 18.22 5.22
C SER A 93 12.03 18.79 3.85
N TYR A 94 11.83 20.11 3.79
CA TYR A 94 11.51 20.85 2.56
C TYR A 94 12.55 20.63 1.46
N PHE A 95 13.82 20.47 1.84
CA PHE A 95 14.90 20.14 0.91
C PHE A 95 14.65 18.85 0.12
N ILE A 96 14.05 17.83 0.73
CA ILE A 96 13.77 16.54 0.06
C ILE A 96 12.54 16.66 -0.85
N THR A 97 11.56 17.48 -0.47
CA THR A 97 10.36 17.70 -1.30
C THR A 97 10.64 18.51 -2.55
N ASP A 98 11.64 19.39 -2.56
CA ASP A 98 12.03 20.15 -3.75
C ASP A 98 12.61 19.25 -4.86
N PHE A 99 13.21 18.11 -4.49
CA PHE A 99 13.65 17.09 -5.45
C PHE A 99 12.53 16.15 -5.93
N ILE A 100 11.38 16.15 -5.26
CA ILE A 100 10.23 15.31 -5.63
C ILE A 100 9.29 16.14 -6.49
N GLU A 101 9.42 15.96 -7.81
CA GLU A 101 8.62 16.64 -8.82
C GLU A 101 7.11 16.54 -8.51
N SER A 102 6.51 17.67 -8.14
CA SER A 102 5.10 17.78 -7.73
C SER A 102 4.11 17.44 -8.86
N SER A 103 4.59 17.42 -10.11
CA SER A 103 3.84 17.05 -11.31
C SER A 103 3.46 15.56 -11.34
N LYS A 104 4.19 14.68 -10.65
CA LYS A 104 3.95 13.22 -10.70
C LYS A 104 2.79 12.73 -9.85
N TYR A 105 2.23 13.58 -8.98
CA TYR A 105 1.20 13.18 -8.02
C TYR A 105 -0.26 13.49 -8.43
N LYS A 106 -0.52 14.13 -9.59
CA LYS A 106 -1.88 14.62 -9.88
C LYS A 106 -2.71 13.91 -10.96
N ASN A 107 -2.15 13.17 -11.92
CA ASN A 107 -2.98 12.60 -13.01
C ASN A 107 -2.38 11.35 -13.69
N ARG A 108 -1.98 10.32 -12.95
CA ARG A 108 -1.72 9.02 -13.59
C ARG A 108 -3.04 8.24 -13.68
N ILE A 109 -3.83 8.53 -14.72
CA ILE A 109 -4.84 7.59 -15.19
C ILE A 109 -4.05 6.36 -15.65
N CYS A 110 -4.04 5.31 -14.83
CA CYS A 110 -3.51 4.03 -15.23
C CYS A 110 -4.54 3.38 -16.17
N SER A 111 -4.54 3.80 -17.43
CA SER A 111 -5.33 3.13 -18.46
C SER A 111 -4.66 1.79 -18.76
N ILE A 112 -5.16 0.73 -18.12
CA ILE A 112 -4.92 -0.63 -18.58
C ILE A 112 -5.61 -0.72 -19.95
N ARG A 113 -4.83 -0.53 -21.02
CA ARG A 113 -5.28 -0.84 -22.37
C ARG A 113 -5.19 -2.36 -22.53
N LEU A 114 -6.33 -3.03 -22.43
CA LEU A 114 -6.48 -4.38 -22.97
C LEU A 114 -6.51 -4.21 -24.49
N GLY A 115 -5.41 -4.56 -25.16
CA GLY A 115 -5.30 -4.49 -26.61
C GLY A 115 -6.07 -5.65 -27.26
N GLU A 116 -6.77 -5.32 -28.35
CA GLU A 116 -7.28 -6.23 -29.38
C GLU A 116 -6.14 -6.82 -30.23
#